data_AF-A0A815TZ74-F1
#
_entry.id   AF-A0A815TZ74-F1
#
_cell.length_a   1.000
_cell.length_b   1.000
_cell.length_c   1.000
_cell.angle_alpha   90.00
_cell.angle_beta   90.00
_cell.angle_gamma   90.00
#
_symmetry.space_group_name_H-M   'P 1'
#
loop_
_entity.id
_entity.type
_entity.pdbx_description
1 polymer ?
#
loop_
_entity_poly.entity_id
_entity_poly.type
_entity_poly.pdbx_seq_one_letter_code
_entity_poly.pdbx_strand_id
1 'polypeptide(L)'
;MQEIPSIRVELVRRPKRKSSRWISKVASSNDNRRNRKHLPLKSDEKALSTEEHRSNYPVLSNNSLNSDLQTVTTDSQISSEKKTNRMYTPTIFSLNIESATSEISSNYAPAWDSHKKSKKKNKKCPKPWIIILGVLIIFMILVGIAIGIYTLLRKNQLKTTISNPEWFATTNMIDIRYYHTATVLTNGKVLVAGGNNGSVLDNAELFDPTTETWITTGSMNFERFGHTATLLANGQVFIIGGFSSSTQWNSTELYNPLTGSWIITSNMIESRSYHTATVLQNGKVLVTGGRDDNGVFISRCEIYNPSTGLWTSTGNMINARGLHTASILANGKVLVAGGYDIGALNTVELYDPSTGVWTITGNTNYNRYMHTASILNNGKVLITAGSSNGALLNTAELYDPSTGLWSNTGSMNYTAYYHTSSVLQNGNVLVCGGYNSFALNNAELYNPSTGLWTSTVSMNSSRYAHVASVLSNGKVLVTGGSSNIGYLSSSELYQP
;
A
#
# COMPACT_ATOMS: atom_id res chain seq x y z
N MET A 1 27.45 19.04 63.66
CA MET A 1 26.98 18.89 62.26
C MET A 1 25.58 19.50 62.20
N GLN A 2 25.27 20.29 61.18
CA GLN A 2 23.94 20.90 61.00
C GLN A 2 23.21 20.19 59.86
N GLU A 3 21.95 19.86 60.08
CA GLU A 3 21.05 19.47 58.99
C GLU A 3 20.52 20.75 58.31
N ILE A 4 20.45 20.74 56.98
CA ILE A 4 19.99 21.88 56.18
C ILE A 4 18.65 21.50 55.52
N PRO A 5 17.53 22.16 55.85
CA PRO A 5 16.23 21.80 55.31
C PRO A 5 15.95 22.40 53.92
N SER A 6 15.43 21.56 53.02
CA SER A 6 14.56 21.88 51.86
C SER A 6 14.81 23.18 51.08
N ILE A 7 15.45 23.07 49.91
CA ILE A 7 15.40 24.13 48.87
C ILE A 7 14.09 24.01 48.09
N ARG A 8 13.37 25.13 47.97
CA ARG A 8 12.10 25.28 47.25
C ARG A 8 12.36 25.86 45.86
N VAL A 9 12.09 25.11 44.80
CA VAL A 9 12.28 25.59 43.41
C VAL A 9 11.11 26.48 42.98
N GLU A 10 11.40 27.67 42.45
CA GLU A 10 10.39 28.62 41.98
C GLU A 10 9.87 28.30 40.57
N LEU A 11 8.56 28.45 40.38
CA LEU A 11 7.92 28.40 39.06
C LEU A 11 8.05 29.74 38.34
N VAL A 12 9.02 29.84 37.42
CA VAL A 12 9.25 31.03 36.58
C VAL A 12 8.02 31.31 35.68
N ARG A 13 7.20 32.29 36.08
CA ARG A 13 6.05 32.75 35.30
C ARG A 13 6.49 33.57 34.09
N ARG A 14 6.28 33.04 32.87
CA ARG A 14 6.46 33.81 31.63
C ARG A 14 5.40 34.93 31.51
N PRO A 15 5.74 36.10 30.94
CA PRO A 15 4.83 37.25 30.88
C PRO A 15 3.73 37.09 29.82
N LYS A 16 2.53 37.60 30.12
CA LYS A 16 1.42 37.70 29.14
C LYS A 16 1.76 38.75 28.08
N ARG A 17 1.80 38.37 26.79
CA ARG A 17 1.76 39.34 25.67
C ARG A 17 0.36 39.97 25.60
N LYS A 18 0.31 41.29 25.41
CA LYS A 18 -0.93 42.05 25.18
C LYS A 18 -1.31 41.91 23.70
N SER A 19 -2.60 41.68 23.41
CA SER A 19 -3.18 41.91 22.08
C SER A 19 -3.70 43.36 21.99
N SER A 20 -3.25 44.09 20.97
CA SER A 20 -3.68 45.46 20.70
C SER A 20 -5.01 45.46 19.94
N ARG A 21 -6.07 45.98 20.56
CA ARG A 21 -7.29 46.36 19.84
C ARG A 21 -6.97 47.51 18.89
N TRP A 22 -7.23 47.33 17.60
CA TRP A 22 -7.58 48.45 16.73
C TRP A 22 -9.07 48.75 16.87
N ILE A 23 -9.42 50.03 16.89
CA ILE A 23 -10.79 50.52 17.02
C ILE A 23 -11.14 51.28 15.75
N SER A 24 -12.27 50.95 15.14
CA SER A 24 -12.98 51.84 14.22
C SER A 24 -14.37 52.17 14.79
N LYS A 25 -14.77 53.43 14.58
CA LYS A 25 -15.92 54.15 15.18
C LYS A 25 -16.03 55.44 14.33
N VAL A 26 -17.17 56.03 13.96
CA VAL A 26 -18.61 55.77 14.14
C VAL A 26 -19.31 56.22 12.84
N ALA A 27 -20.40 55.59 12.41
CA ALA A 27 -21.49 56.26 11.68
C ALA A 27 -22.79 55.47 11.80
N SER A 28 -23.87 56.10 12.26
CA SER A 28 -25.21 55.51 12.35
C SER A 28 -26.27 56.55 12.03
N SER A 29 -27.22 56.25 11.16
CA SER A 29 -28.38 57.13 10.89
C SER A 29 -29.66 56.33 10.61
N ASN A 30 -30.46 56.20 11.67
CA ASN A 30 -31.93 56.19 11.72
C ASN A 30 -32.77 55.64 10.54
N ASP A 31 -33.51 54.58 10.88
CA ASP A 31 -34.98 54.58 10.97
C ASP A 31 -35.82 54.81 9.69
N ASN A 32 -36.59 53.78 9.31
CA ASN A 32 -38.04 53.97 9.27
C ASN A 32 -38.84 52.67 9.51
N ARG A 33 -40.00 52.81 10.15
CA ARG A 33 -40.96 51.73 10.45
C ARG A 33 -41.96 51.54 9.31
N ARG A 34 -42.53 50.33 9.15
CA ARG A 34 -44.01 50.10 9.10
C ARG A 34 -44.46 48.64 8.91
N ASN A 35 -45.11 48.13 9.96
CA ASN A 35 -46.28 47.23 10.04
C ASN A 35 -46.78 46.47 8.79
N ARG A 36 -46.90 45.13 8.93
CA ARG A 36 -48.11 44.26 8.73
C ARG A 36 -47.67 42.79 8.65
N LYS A 37 -48.44 41.76 9.04
CA LYS A 37 -49.56 41.58 10.01
C LYS A 37 -49.71 40.04 10.20
N HIS A 38 -50.17 39.55 11.36
CA HIS A 38 -50.53 38.12 11.50
C HIS A 38 -51.80 37.75 10.72
N LEU A 39 -51.89 36.50 10.24
CA LEU A 39 -52.79 35.44 10.77
C LEU A 39 -52.60 34.10 10.01
N PRO A 40 -52.87 32.93 10.64
CA PRO A 40 -52.74 31.61 10.00
C PRO A 40 -54.08 30.97 9.58
N LEU A 41 -53.98 29.98 8.70
CA LEU A 41 -55.00 28.99 8.35
C LEU A 41 -54.25 27.68 8.02
N LYS A 42 -54.79 26.48 8.14
CA LYS A 42 -55.78 25.83 9.01
C LYS A 42 -55.72 24.36 8.56
N SER A 43 -55.91 23.45 9.51
CA SER A 43 -56.20 22.03 9.30
C SER A 43 -57.07 21.68 8.08
N ASP A 44 -56.83 20.49 7.51
CA ASP A 44 -57.91 19.55 7.20
C ASP A 44 -57.45 18.11 7.53
N GLU A 45 -58.39 17.27 7.95
CA GLU A 45 -58.16 15.87 8.34
C GLU A 45 -58.52 14.91 7.21
N LYS A 46 -57.87 13.73 7.17
CA LYS A 46 -58.57 12.47 6.88
C LYS A 46 -57.82 11.26 7.43
N ALA A 47 -58.60 10.28 7.89
CA ALA A 47 -58.14 9.07 8.56
C ALA A 47 -58.37 7.83 7.67
N LEU A 48 -58.23 6.64 8.29
CA LEU A 48 -58.23 5.28 7.72
C LEU A 48 -56.86 4.84 7.17
N SER A 49 -56.36 3.64 7.46
CA SER A 49 -56.89 2.60 8.37
C SER A 49 -55.78 1.76 9.01
N THR A 50 -56.08 1.21 10.20
CA THR A 50 -55.30 0.17 10.87
C THR A 50 -55.41 -1.17 10.16
N GLU A 51 -54.32 -1.94 10.10
CA GLU A 51 -54.41 -3.40 10.10
C GLU A 51 -53.16 -4.02 10.74
N GLU A 52 -53.36 -4.76 11.83
CA GLU A 52 -52.32 -5.63 12.39
C GLU A 52 -52.30 -6.95 11.62
N HIS A 53 -51.12 -7.49 11.31
CA HIS A 53 -50.98 -8.91 10.99
C HIS A 53 -49.81 -9.56 11.74
N ARG A 54 -50.16 -10.38 12.73
CA ARG A 54 -49.25 -11.31 13.41
C ARG A 54 -49.38 -12.71 12.81
N SER A 55 -48.27 -13.27 12.34
CA SER A 55 -48.09 -14.71 12.12
C SER A 55 -46.60 -15.02 12.29
N ASN A 56 -46.09 -15.47 13.44
CA ASN A 56 -46.29 -16.78 14.07
C ASN A 56 -46.12 -17.96 13.10
N TYR A 57 -44.88 -18.45 12.97
CA TYR A 57 -44.54 -19.87 12.73
C TYR A 57 -43.24 -20.20 13.50
N PRO A 58 -42.94 -21.47 13.83
CA PRO A 58 -42.64 -21.80 15.22
C PRO A 58 -41.16 -22.10 15.53
N VAL A 59 -40.83 -21.97 16.81
CA VAL A 59 -39.68 -22.66 17.42
C VAL A 59 -40.00 -24.15 17.52
N LEU A 60 -39.14 -25.01 16.98
CA LEU A 60 -39.13 -26.44 17.27
C LEU A 60 -37.96 -26.80 18.18
N SER A 61 -38.24 -26.87 19.48
CA SER A 61 -37.42 -27.57 20.45
C SER A 61 -37.81 -29.04 20.49
N ASN A 62 -36.84 -29.96 20.54
CA ASN A 62 -37.03 -31.26 21.21
C ASN A 62 -35.69 -31.82 21.69
N ASN A 63 -35.73 -32.59 22.78
CA ASN A 63 -34.56 -33.02 23.55
C ASN A 63 -34.30 -34.53 23.44
N SER A 64 -33.06 -34.93 23.77
CA SER A 64 -32.65 -36.26 24.30
C SER A 64 -32.81 -37.47 23.34
N LEU A 65 -31.97 -38.51 23.37
CA LEU A 65 -31.47 -39.28 24.53
C LEU A 65 -30.01 -39.79 24.38
N ASN A 66 -29.50 -40.38 25.48
CA ASN A 66 -28.14 -40.93 25.62
C ASN A 66 -27.98 -42.34 25.04
N SER A 67 -26.74 -42.74 24.72
CA SER A 67 -26.21 -44.09 25.07
C SER A 67 -24.67 -44.17 25.01
N ASP A 68 -24.05 -44.20 26.18
CA ASP A 68 -22.86 -44.94 26.64
C ASP A 68 -21.80 -45.54 25.67
N LEU A 69 -20.52 -45.18 25.92
CA LEU A 69 -19.47 -46.08 26.47
C LEU A 69 -19.58 -47.60 26.12
N GLN A 70 -18.63 -48.26 25.41
CA GLN A 70 -17.32 -48.67 25.95
C GLN A 70 -16.36 -49.40 24.94
N THR A 71 -15.04 -49.24 25.17
CA THR A 71 -13.92 -50.24 25.16
C THR A 71 -13.38 -51.03 23.92
N VAL A 72 -12.08 -50.77 23.63
CA VAL A 72 -10.90 -51.72 23.70
C VAL A 72 -10.48 -52.61 22.50
N THR A 73 -9.19 -53.02 22.52
CA THR A 73 -8.40 -53.98 21.68
C THR A 73 -8.10 -53.53 20.24
N THR A 74 -6.87 -53.12 19.90
CA THR A 74 -5.64 -53.91 19.53
C THR A 74 -5.69 -54.50 18.09
N ASP A 75 -4.59 -54.77 17.39
CA ASP A 75 -3.19 -54.99 17.83
C ASP A 75 -2.09 -54.45 16.86
N SER A 76 -0.85 -54.71 17.24
CA SER A 76 0.45 -54.40 16.63
C SER A 76 0.87 -55.34 15.47
N GLN A 77 1.95 -55.01 14.76
CA GLN A 77 3.17 -55.85 14.66
C GLN A 77 4.29 -55.26 13.76
N ILE A 78 5.56 -55.64 14.04
CA ILE A 78 6.76 -55.66 13.16
C ILE A 78 7.25 -54.27 12.62
N SER A 79 8.35 -53.62 13.04
CA SER A 79 9.78 -53.99 13.30
C SER A 79 10.66 -54.09 12.02
N SER A 80 11.98 -53.81 11.99
CA SER A 80 12.92 -53.02 12.83
C SER A 80 14.36 -53.16 12.29
N GLU A 81 15.26 -52.16 12.42
CA GLU A 81 16.74 -52.24 12.67
C GLU A 81 17.36 -50.81 12.50
N LYS A 82 18.21 -50.24 13.39
CA LYS A 82 19.67 -50.47 13.65
C LYS A 82 20.54 -50.17 12.41
N LYS A 83 21.63 -49.38 12.37
CA LYS A 83 22.63 -48.80 13.33
C LYS A 83 23.33 -47.57 12.64
N THR A 84 24.13 -46.65 13.20
CA THR A 84 24.42 -46.05 14.54
C THR A 84 25.36 -44.83 14.37
N ASN A 85 25.31 -43.85 15.29
CA ASN A 85 26.36 -42.89 15.72
C ASN A 85 27.47 -42.40 14.75
N ARG A 86 27.58 -41.07 14.56
CA ARG A 86 28.52 -40.22 15.36
C ARG A 86 28.34 -38.70 15.09
N MET A 87 28.70 -37.90 16.09
CA MET A 87 28.81 -36.43 16.01
C MET A 87 30.20 -36.02 15.51
N TYR A 88 30.30 -34.87 14.83
CA TYR A 88 31.49 -34.02 14.84
C TYR A 88 31.10 -32.54 14.76
N THR A 89 31.79 -31.68 15.51
CA THR A 89 31.62 -30.22 15.54
C THR A 89 32.55 -29.53 14.56
N PRO A 90 32.13 -28.43 13.89
CA PRO A 90 33.06 -27.59 13.15
C PRO A 90 33.83 -26.66 14.10
N THR A 91 35.16 -26.70 14.04
CA THR A 91 36.04 -25.72 14.71
C THR A 91 36.66 -24.81 13.65
N ILE A 92 36.76 -23.52 13.95
CA ILE A 92 37.27 -22.49 13.05
C ILE A 92 38.77 -22.69 12.79
N PHE A 93 39.20 -22.49 11.54
CA PHE A 93 40.59 -22.18 11.21
C PHE A 93 40.64 -20.90 10.37
N SER A 94 41.37 -19.91 10.87
CA SER A 94 41.81 -18.75 10.11
C SER A 94 43.08 -19.08 9.32
N LEU A 95 43.37 -18.30 8.28
CA LEU A 95 44.63 -18.35 7.55
C LEU A 95 45.06 -16.91 7.24
N ASN A 96 46.23 -16.52 7.76
CA ASN A 96 46.78 -15.19 7.57
C ASN A 96 47.39 -15.05 6.16
N ILE A 97 47.37 -13.81 5.65
CA ILE A 97 48.23 -13.39 4.54
C ILE A 97 49.36 -12.57 5.16
N GLU A 98 50.61 -12.98 4.95
CA GLU A 98 51.79 -12.20 5.33
C GLU A 98 52.83 -12.21 4.20
N SER A 99 53.64 -11.15 4.15
CA SER A 99 54.47 -10.77 2.98
C SER A 99 55.96 -10.93 3.24
N ALA A 100 56.73 -11.33 2.23
CA ALA A 100 58.20 -11.30 2.28
C ALA A 100 58.83 -10.80 0.96
N THR A 101 59.13 -9.50 0.94
CA THR A 101 60.40 -8.83 0.50
C THR A 101 61.11 -9.16 -0.84
N SER A 102 61.78 -8.13 -1.36
CA SER A 102 62.45 -8.04 -2.67
C SER A 102 63.98 -8.09 -2.63
N GLU A 103 64.59 -8.68 -3.67
CA GLU A 103 66.02 -8.60 -4.05
C GLU A 103 66.17 -8.83 -5.59
N ILE A 104 67.17 -8.32 -6.32
CA ILE A 104 68.11 -7.19 -6.10
C ILE A 104 68.66 -6.65 -7.47
N SER A 105 69.41 -5.55 -7.46
CA SER A 105 70.31 -5.02 -8.51
C SER A 105 69.84 -4.90 -9.99
N SER A 106 69.44 -3.67 -10.35
CA SER A 106 70.01 -2.81 -11.41
C SER A 106 70.86 -3.36 -12.58
N ASN A 107 70.53 -2.87 -13.79
CA ASN A 107 71.41 -2.35 -14.86
C ASN A 107 72.80 -2.97 -15.13
N TYR A 108 73.04 -3.47 -16.35
CA TYR A 108 73.82 -2.78 -17.42
C TYR A 108 73.92 -3.64 -18.70
N ALA A 109 74.30 -3.02 -19.81
CA ALA A 109 74.69 -3.63 -21.09
C ALA A 109 75.79 -2.76 -21.75
N PRO A 110 76.52 -3.19 -22.81
CA PRO A 110 76.50 -4.47 -23.54
C PRO A 110 77.93 -5.10 -23.63
N ALA A 111 78.28 -5.71 -24.78
CA ALA A 111 79.63 -5.82 -25.41
C ALA A 111 80.44 -7.15 -25.36
N TRP A 112 80.51 -7.84 -26.53
CA TRP A 112 81.62 -8.67 -27.13
C TRP A 112 82.25 -9.82 -26.27
N ASP A 113 82.99 -10.84 -26.79
CA ASP A 113 83.47 -11.16 -28.14
C ASP A 113 83.63 -12.69 -28.43
N SER A 114 83.59 -13.04 -29.72
CA SER A 114 84.40 -14.09 -30.39
C SER A 114 84.07 -15.60 -30.33
N HIS A 115 84.47 -16.25 -31.43
CA HIS A 115 84.89 -17.66 -31.60
C HIS A 115 83.97 -18.84 -31.18
N LYS A 116 83.19 -19.34 -32.16
CA LYS A 116 83.68 -20.44 -33.05
C LYS A 116 82.86 -20.57 -34.34
N LYS A 117 83.50 -21.06 -35.42
CA LYS A 117 82.96 -21.06 -36.80
C LYS A 117 82.37 -22.42 -37.21
N SER A 118 81.20 -22.38 -37.86
CA SER A 118 80.64 -23.43 -38.74
C SER A 118 80.18 -24.73 -38.06
N LYS A 119 79.26 -25.54 -38.61
CA LYS A 119 78.77 -25.61 -40.01
C LYS A 119 77.23 -25.52 -40.10
N LYS A 120 76.73 -24.90 -41.17
CA LYS A 120 75.29 -24.92 -41.53
C LYS A 120 74.83 -26.35 -41.84
N LYS A 121 73.67 -26.75 -41.33
CA LYS A 121 72.77 -27.71 -42.01
C LYS A 121 71.41 -27.03 -42.21
N ASN A 122 71.23 -26.43 -43.38
CA ASN A 122 69.95 -25.82 -43.76
C ASN A 122 68.85 -26.87 -43.86
N LYS A 123 67.85 -26.85 -42.97
CA LYS A 123 66.52 -27.44 -43.24
C LYS A 123 65.40 -26.53 -42.73
N LYS A 124 64.99 -25.61 -43.62
CA LYS A 124 63.67 -24.96 -43.71
C LYS A 124 63.09 -24.34 -42.43
N CYS A 125 63.06 -23.01 -42.38
CA CYS A 125 62.04 -22.31 -41.60
C CYS A 125 60.64 -22.83 -42.01
N PRO A 126 59.67 -22.94 -41.08
CA PRO A 126 58.30 -23.30 -41.44
C PRO A 126 57.76 -22.29 -42.46
N LYS A 127 57.04 -22.78 -43.49
CA LYS A 127 56.27 -21.91 -44.38
C LYS A 127 55.28 -21.10 -43.52
N PRO A 128 54.98 -19.82 -43.84
CA PRO A 128 54.16 -18.95 -42.98
C PRO A 128 52.80 -19.55 -42.60
N TRP A 129 52.23 -20.40 -43.48
CA TRP A 129 50.98 -21.12 -43.23
C TRP A 129 51.01 -22.08 -42.02
N ILE A 130 52.18 -22.60 -41.63
CA ILE A 130 52.34 -23.44 -40.43
C ILE A 130 52.23 -22.59 -39.15
N ILE A 131 52.72 -21.34 -39.17
CA ILE A 131 52.56 -20.40 -38.06
C ILE A 131 51.10 -20.00 -37.93
N ILE A 132 50.43 -19.71 -39.06
CA ILE A 132 48.99 -19.44 -39.12
C ILE A 132 48.19 -20.61 -38.54
N LEU A 133 48.51 -21.86 -38.91
CA LEU A 133 47.85 -23.05 -38.37
C LEU A 133 48.03 -23.19 -36.85
N GLY A 134 49.23 -22.90 -36.32
CA GLY A 134 49.49 -22.90 -34.88
C GLY A 134 48.64 -21.86 -34.12
N VAL A 135 48.52 -20.64 -34.65
CA VAL A 135 47.64 -19.59 -34.09
C VAL A 135 46.17 -20.04 -34.13
N LEU A 136 45.74 -20.69 -35.20
CA LEU A 136 44.37 -21.18 -35.38
C LEU A 136 44.02 -22.29 -34.36
N ILE A 137 44.96 -23.18 -34.04
CA ILE A 137 44.80 -24.19 -32.98
C ILE A 137 44.70 -23.53 -31.59
N ILE A 138 45.54 -22.55 -31.28
CA ILE A 138 45.48 -21.80 -30.01
C ILE A 138 44.13 -21.06 -29.89
N PHE A 139 43.65 -20.45 -30.97
CA PHE A 139 42.34 -19.80 -31.00
C PHE A 139 41.19 -20.78 -30.73
N MET A 140 41.20 -21.97 -31.35
CA MET A 140 40.20 -23.03 -31.08
C MET A 140 40.21 -23.48 -29.61
N ILE A 141 41.38 -23.60 -28.98
CA ILE A 141 41.50 -23.95 -27.56
C ILE A 141 40.91 -22.85 -26.67
N LEU A 142 41.21 -21.57 -26.95
CA LEU A 142 40.66 -20.43 -26.22
C LEU A 142 39.13 -20.33 -26.36
N VAL A 143 38.58 -20.59 -27.56
CA VAL A 143 37.13 -20.67 -27.79
C VAL A 143 36.51 -21.82 -26.98
N GLY A 144 37.15 -23.00 -26.94
CA GLY A 144 36.70 -24.12 -26.11
C GLY A 144 36.65 -23.78 -24.62
N ILE A 145 37.68 -23.10 -24.10
CA ILE A 145 37.74 -22.61 -22.71
C ILE A 145 36.65 -21.57 -22.45
N ALA A 146 36.43 -20.62 -23.37
CA ALA A 146 35.38 -19.61 -23.25
C ALA A 146 33.97 -20.23 -23.23
N ILE A 147 33.71 -21.26 -24.06
CA ILE A 147 32.45 -22.02 -24.05
C ILE A 147 32.29 -22.81 -22.73
N GLY A 148 33.38 -23.38 -22.21
CA GLY A 148 33.40 -24.04 -20.90
C GLY A 148 33.05 -23.10 -19.75
N ILE A 149 33.67 -21.90 -19.71
CA ILE A 149 33.36 -20.86 -18.73
C ILE A 149 31.93 -20.36 -18.89
N TYR A 150 31.48 -20.11 -20.13
CA TYR A 150 30.10 -19.69 -20.41
C TYR A 150 29.06 -20.73 -19.95
N THR A 151 29.30 -22.03 -20.17
CA THR A 151 28.40 -23.09 -19.72
C THR A 151 28.44 -23.31 -18.20
N LEU A 152 29.59 -23.06 -17.55
CA LEU A 152 29.71 -23.06 -16.08
C LEU A 152 28.93 -21.88 -15.45
N LEU A 153 29.12 -20.67 -15.99
CA LEU A 153 28.35 -19.47 -15.61
C LEU A 153 26.85 -19.68 -15.84
N ARG A 154 26.46 -20.26 -16.99
CA ARG A 154 25.06 -20.56 -17.32
C ARG A 154 24.45 -21.63 -16.40
N LYS A 155 25.23 -22.58 -15.88
CA LYS A 155 24.77 -23.52 -14.84
C LYS A 155 24.59 -22.82 -13.48
N ASN A 156 25.47 -21.91 -13.10
CA ASN A 156 25.30 -21.11 -11.88
C ASN A 156 24.10 -20.15 -11.97
N GLN A 157 23.81 -19.61 -13.16
CA GLN A 157 22.59 -18.81 -13.45
C GLN A 157 21.29 -19.62 -13.44
N LEU A 158 21.34 -20.97 -13.50
CA LEU A 158 20.17 -21.84 -13.45
C LEU A 158 19.84 -22.36 -12.04
N LYS A 159 20.56 -21.90 -11.00
CA LYS A 159 19.97 -21.77 -9.67
C LYS A 159 19.22 -20.43 -9.58
N THR A 160 18.04 -20.37 -10.20
CA THR A 160 16.95 -19.59 -9.61
C THR A 160 16.60 -20.26 -8.28
N THR A 161 17.32 -19.88 -7.23
CA THR A 161 16.93 -20.19 -5.86
C THR A 161 15.49 -19.70 -5.70
N ILE A 162 14.59 -20.58 -5.26
CA ILE A 162 13.30 -20.13 -4.75
C ILE A 162 13.65 -19.43 -3.43
N SER A 163 13.87 -18.11 -3.50
CA SER A 163 13.93 -17.27 -2.31
C SER A 163 12.60 -17.43 -1.60
N ASN A 164 12.65 -17.65 -0.28
CA ASN A 164 11.45 -17.44 0.51
C ASN A 164 11.06 -15.96 0.42
N PRO A 165 9.79 -15.60 0.64
CA PRO A 165 9.43 -14.20 0.68
C PRO A 165 10.20 -13.47 1.79
N GLU A 166 10.71 -12.28 1.51
CA GLU A 166 11.63 -11.53 2.38
C GLU A 166 11.28 -10.03 2.40
N TRP A 167 11.49 -9.36 3.54
CA TRP A 167 11.30 -7.90 3.68
C TRP A 167 12.64 -7.18 3.78
N PHE A 168 12.91 -6.29 2.84
CA PHE A 168 14.12 -5.47 2.80
C PHE A 168 13.83 -4.06 3.26
N ALA A 169 14.55 -3.58 4.28
CA ALA A 169 14.55 -2.16 4.62
C ALA A 169 15.20 -1.37 3.47
N THR A 170 14.54 -0.30 3.02
CA THR A 170 15.07 0.63 2.01
C THR A 170 15.66 1.87 2.69
N THR A 171 16.12 2.85 1.92
CA THR A 171 16.32 4.20 2.49
C THR A 171 14.98 4.75 3.02
N ASN A 172 15.01 5.56 4.08
CA ASN A 172 13.82 6.21 4.60
C ASN A 172 13.40 7.39 3.70
N MET A 173 12.11 7.71 3.72
CA MET A 173 11.59 9.02 3.29
C MET A 173 12.28 10.15 4.06
N ILE A 174 12.32 11.34 3.47
CA ILE A 174 12.81 12.56 4.10
C ILE A 174 11.92 12.91 5.30
N ASP A 175 10.60 12.84 5.15
CA ASP A 175 9.64 13.12 6.22
C ASP A 175 8.98 11.86 6.79
N ILE A 176 8.76 11.89 8.11
CA ILE A 176 7.83 11.00 8.81
C ILE A 176 6.40 11.34 8.39
N ARG A 177 5.56 10.37 7.96
CA ARG A 177 4.18 10.66 7.54
C ARG A 177 3.23 9.46 7.61
N TYR A 178 1.95 9.74 7.90
CA TYR A 178 0.82 8.79 7.80
C TYR A 178 -0.40 9.46 7.14
N TYR A 179 -1.36 8.67 6.64
CA TYR A 179 -2.47 9.13 5.77
C TYR A 179 -2.02 9.93 4.52
N HIS A 180 -0.76 9.76 4.09
CA HIS A 180 -0.30 10.18 2.78
C HIS A 180 -0.91 9.28 1.69
N THR A 181 -0.80 9.72 0.44
CA THR A 181 -1.08 8.87 -0.72
C THR A 181 0.23 8.41 -1.35
N ALA A 182 0.27 7.19 -1.88
CA ALA A 182 1.32 6.73 -2.80
C ALA A 182 0.73 6.43 -4.18
N THR A 183 1.45 6.74 -5.26
CA THR A 183 1.02 6.48 -6.64
C THR A 183 2.20 6.03 -7.48
N VAL A 184 2.13 4.82 -8.03
CA VAL A 184 3.11 4.32 -9.01
C VAL A 184 2.92 5.09 -10.31
N LEU A 185 4.00 5.70 -10.80
CA LEU A 185 4.03 6.53 -12.00
C LEU A 185 4.33 5.69 -13.26
N THR A 186 4.05 6.24 -14.43
CA THR A 186 4.34 5.60 -15.73
C THR A 186 5.83 5.30 -15.97
N ASN A 187 6.73 5.97 -15.25
CA ASN A 187 8.18 5.72 -15.27
C ASN A 187 8.65 4.73 -14.18
N GLY A 188 7.73 4.08 -13.46
CA GLY A 188 8.00 3.10 -12.40
C GLY A 188 8.33 3.69 -11.03
N LYS A 189 8.60 4.99 -10.90
CA LYS A 189 8.80 5.65 -9.60
C LYS A 189 7.50 5.72 -8.81
N VAL A 190 7.58 5.84 -7.49
CA VAL A 190 6.40 6.04 -6.63
C VAL A 190 6.39 7.46 -6.10
N LEU A 191 5.36 8.24 -6.46
CA LEU A 191 5.06 9.53 -5.83
C LEU A 191 4.40 9.28 -4.49
N VAL A 192 4.97 9.82 -3.42
CA VAL A 192 4.32 9.98 -2.12
C VAL A 192 3.99 11.45 -1.92
N ALA A 193 2.76 11.76 -1.52
CA ALA A 193 2.28 13.14 -1.38
C ALA A 193 1.42 13.36 -0.13
N GLY A 194 1.65 14.48 0.56
CA GLY A 194 0.88 14.93 1.70
C GLY A 194 0.93 13.99 2.90
N GLY A 195 -0.19 13.87 3.61
CA GLY A 195 -0.29 13.16 4.87
C GLY A 195 -0.12 14.08 6.08
N ASN A 196 0.21 13.49 7.22
CA ASN A 196 0.35 14.19 8.50
C ASN A 196 1.57 13.68 9.27
N ASN A 197 2.23 14.54 10.04
CA ASN A 197 3.40 14.23 10.87
C ASN A 197 3.33 14.82 12.30
N GLY A 198 2.15 15.27 12.72
CA GLY A 198 1.92 16.21 13.80
C GLY A 198 1.42 17.56 13.27
N SER A 199 1.90 17.96 12.10
CA SER A 199 1.29 18.95 11.19
C SER A 199 0.75 18.24 9.95
N VAL A 200 -0.13 18.90 9.19
CA VAL A 200 -0.55 18.42 7.87
C VAL A 200 0.49 18.83 6.82
N LEU A 201 0.76 17.98 5.83
CA LEU A 201 1.82 18.16 4.83
C LEU A 201 1.29 18.55 3.45
N ASP A 202 2.02 19.47 2.82
CA ASP A 202 1.92 19.88 1.40
C ASP A 202 2.97 19.16 0.53
N ASN A 203 4.10 18.76 1.12
CA ASN A 203 5.24 18.26 0.37
C ASN A 203 5.06 16.85 -0.21
N ALA A 204 5.89 16.55 -1.20
CA ALA A 204 5.91 15.27 -1.90
C ALA A 204 7.34 14.77 -2.16
N GLU A 205 7.46 13.45 -2.27
CA GLU A 205 8.70 12.70 -2.46
C GLU A 205 8.54 11.65 -3.56
N LEU A 206 9.64 11.26 -4.19
CA LEU A 206 9.70 10.20 -5.20
C LEU A 206 10.63 9.08 -4.73
N PHE A 207 10.12 7.85 -4.66
CA PHE A 207 10.93 6.65 -4.56
C PHE A 207 11.37 6.20 -5.95
N ASP A 208 12.67 5.95 -6.14
CA ASP A 208 13.20 5.27 -7.32
C ASP A 208 13.47 3.78 -6.99
N PRO A 209 12.71 2.83 -7.55
CA PRO A 209 12.90 1.40 -7.27
C PRO A 209 14.15 0.79 -7.94
N THR A 210 14.89 1.56 -8.73
CA THR A 210 16.15 1.14 -9.36
C THR A 210 17.35 1.32 -8.43
N THR A 211 17.31 2.37 -7.60
CA THR A 211 18.35 2.72 -6.63
C THR A 211 17.90 2.51 -5.18
N GLU A 212 16.62 2.25 -4.95
CA GLU A 212 15.95 2.13 -3.65
C GLU A 212 16.13 3.39 -2.76
N THR A 213 16.22 4.55 -3.42
CA THR A 213 16.43 5.89 -2.85
C THR A 213 15.21 6.80 -2.96
N TRP A 214 14.96 7.61 -1.94
CA TRP A 214 14.04 8.75 -1.98
C TRP A 214 14.72 10.04 -2.46
N ILE A 215 13.96 10.87 -3.18
CA ILE A 215 14.29 12.26 -3.49
C ILE A 215 13.06 13.14 -3.25
N THR A 216 13.25 14.41 -2.88
CA THR A 216 12.17 15.39 -2.85
C THR A 216 11.74 15.78 -4.27
N THR A 217 10.48 16.20 -4.43
CA THR A 217 9.96 16.85 -5.63
C THR A 217 9.28 18.17 -5.23
N GLY A 218 8.51 18.82 -6.11
CA GLY A 218 7.73 20.00 -5.72
C GLY A 218 6.66 19.69 -4.66
N SER A 219 6.21 20.70 -3.91
CA SER A 219 5.06 20.62 -3.00
C SER A 219 3.74 20.94 -3.70
N MET A 220 2.65 20.38 -3.16
CA MET A 220 1.28 20.81 -3.43
C MET A 220 1.08 22.27 -2.97
N ASN A 221 0.03 22.92 -3.49
CA ASN A 221 -0.35 24.29 -3.12
C ASN A 221 -1.19 24.34 -1.83
N PHE A 222 -1.76 23.20 -1.41
CA PHE A 222 -2.51 23.07 -0.15
C PHE A 222 -2.09 21.80 0.60
N GLU A 223 -1.88 21.94 1.91
CA GLU A 223 -1.56 20.84 2.81
C GLU A 223 -2.79 19.95 3.01
N ARG A 224 -2.62 18.62 2.90
CA ARG A 224 -3.74 17.68 2.93
C ARG A 224 -3.37 16.27 3.40
N PHE A 225 -4.28 15.67 4.15
CA PHE A 225 -4.33 14.21 4.38
C PHE A 225 -5.76 13.68 4.21
N GLY A 226 -5.91 12.38 4.01
CA GLY A 226 -7.23 11.79 3.70
C GLY A 226 -7.80 12.27 2.36
N HIS A 227 -6.94 12.83 1.48
CA HIS A 227 -7.21 13.09 0.07
C HIS A 227 -7.09 11.80 -0.74
N THR A 228 -7.49 11.85 -2.01
CA THR A 228 -7.17 10.78 -2.97
C THR A 228 -6.13 11.24 -3.97
N ALA A 229 -5.32 10.29 -4.45
CA ALA A 229 -4.39 10.46 -5.55
C ALA A 229 -4.73 9.44 -6.64
N THR A 230 -4.70 9.84 -7.91
CA THR A 230 -5.02 8.92 -9.01
C THR A 230 -4.22 9.26 -10.25
N LEU A 231 -3.52 8.27 -10.81
CA LEU A 231 -2.82 8.41 -12.08
C LEU A 231 -3.83 8.54 -13.24
N LEU A 232 -3.73 9.62 -13.99
CA LEU A 232 -4.53 9.85 -15.20
C LEU A 232 -3.86 9.21 -16.44
N ALA A 233 -4.64 8.98 -17.49
CA ALA A 233 -4.16 8.40 -18.74
C ALA A 233 -3.07 9.23 -19.47
N ASN A 234 -2.91 10.52 -19.12
CA ASN A 234 -1.83 11.38 -19.61
C ASN A 234 -0.53 11.31 -18.76
N GLY A 235 -0.49 10.44 -17.75
CA GLY A 235 0.64 10.25 -16.85
C GLY A 235 0.74 11.23 -15.67
N GLN A 236 -0.13 12.25 -15.58
CA GLN A 236 -0.20 13.13 -14.40
C GLN A 236 -0.89 12.44 -13.23
N VAL A 237 -0.52 12.80 -11.99
CA VAL A 237 -1.26 12.36 -10.80
C VAL A 237 -2.22 13.46 -10.40
N PHE A 238 -3.51 13.12 -10.32
CA PHE A 238 -4.57 14.02 -9.89
C PHE A 238 -4.83 13.84 -8.40
N ILE A 239 -4.67 14.93 -7.65
CA ILE A 239 -4.89 15.01 -6.21
C ILE A 239 -6.21 15.72 -5.95
N ILE A 240 -7.04 15.14 -5.09
CA ILE A 240 -8.44 15.54 -4.91
C ILE A 240 -8.77 15.65 -3.41
N GLY A 241 -9.22 16.83 -2.99
CA GLY A 241 -9.82 17.06 -1.67
C GLY A 241 -8.90 16.73 -0.49
N GLY A 242 -9.45 16.07 0.53
CA GLY A 242 -8.78 15.79 1.80
C GLY A 242 -9.11 16.83 2.87
N PHE A 243 -8.33 16.81 3.95
CA PHE A 243 -8.50 17.66 5.12
C PHE A 243 -7.18 18.39 5.46
N SER A 244 -7.30 19.68 5.77
CA SER A 244 -6.22 20.54 6.27
C SER A 244 -6.06 20.37 7.79
N SER A 245 -5.53 21.38 8.48
CA SER A 245 -5.62 21.46 9.95
C SER A 245 -7.03 21.71 10.49
N SER A 246 -7.98 22.22 9.67
CA SER A 246 -9.28 22.70 10.16
C SER A 246 -10.42 22.76 9.12
N THR A 247 -10.17 22.48 7.84
CA THR A 247 -11.12 22.59 6.73
C THR A 247 -11.00 21.42 5.77
N GLN A 248 -12.09 21.04 5.12
CA GLN A 248 -12.11 20.00 4.10
C GLN A 248 -11.90 20.69 2.74
N TRP A 249 -10.98 20.17 1.94
CA TRP A 249 -10.72 20.78 0.64
C TRP A 249 -11.75 20.31 -0.40
N ASN A 250 -12.25 21.25 -1.18
CA ASN A 250 -12.73 20.98 -2.55
C ASN A 250 -11.65 21.24 -3.61
N SER A 251 -10.47 21.75 -3.21
CA SER A 251 -9.36 22.03 -4.12
C SER A 251 -8.76 20.76 -4.72
N THR A 252 -8.34 20.87 -5.99
CA THR A 252 -7.75 19.77 -6.76
C THR A 252 -6.48 20.24 -7.46
N GLU A 253 -5.53 19.33 -7.64
CA GLU A 253 -4.22 19.65 -8.20
C GLU A 253 -3.71 18.54 -9.12
N LEU A 254 -2.97 18.92 -10.17
CA LEU A 254 -2.26 18.00 -11.04
C LEU A 254 -0.75 18.07 -10.81
N TYR A 255 -0.15 16.94 -10.48
CA TYR A 255 1.30 16.73 -10.50
C TYR A 255 1.79 16.31 -11.88
N ASN A 256 2.81 16.98 -12.40
CA ASN A 256 3.53 16.56 -13.60
C ASN A 256 4.83 15.82 -13.24
N PRO A 257 4.91 14.49 -13.41
CA PRO A 257 6.11 13.72 -13.06
C PRO A 257 7.33 13.97 -13.96
N LEU A 258 7.18 14.69 -15.08
CA LEU A 258 8.29 15.07 -15.95
C LEU A 258 9.02 16.33 -15.47
N THR A 259 8.35 17.19 -14.71
CA THR A 259 8.88 18.50 -14.26
C THR A 259 8.87 18.67 -12.75
N GLY A 260 8.29 17.73 -12.00
CA GLY A 260 8.09 17.84 -10.55
C GLY A 260 7.10 18.93 -10.13
N SER A 261 6.35 19.50 -11.08
CA SER A 261 5.54 20.70 -10.87
C SER A 261 4.09 20.38 -10.53
N TRP A 262 3.47 21.27 -9.76
CA TRP A 262 2.08 21.19 -9.32
C TRP A 262 1.26 22.34 -9.91
N ILE A 263 0.04 22.04 -10.37
CA ILE A 263 -0.88 23.03 -10.95
C ILE A 263 -2.26 22.85 -10.31
N ILE A 264 -2.81 23.94 -9.75
CA ILE A 264 -4.18 23.97 -9.24
C ILE A 264 -5.17 23.87 -10.41
N THR A 265 -6.13 22.97 -10.30
CA THR A 265 -7.22 22.76 -11.26
C THR A 265 -8.57 23.13 -10.66
N SER A 266 -9.65 23.07 -11.45
CA SER A 266 -10.99 23.41 -10.96
C SER A 266 -11.38 22.59 -9.72
N ASN A 267 -11.94 23.27 -8.73
CA ASN A 267 -12.41 22.67 -7.50
C ASN A 267 -13.61 21.74 -7.76
N MET A 268 -13.76 20.72 -6.91
CA MET A 268 -15.02 20.00 -6.76
C MET A 268 -16.15 20.94 -6.34
N ILE A 269 -17.38 20.54 -6.62
CA ILE A 269 -18.60 21.21 -6.15
C ILE A 269 -18.69 21.06 -4.62
N GLU A 270 -18.32 19.89 -4.08
CA GLU A 270 -18.36 19.58 -2.65
C GLU A 270 -16.95 19.42 -2.06
N SER A 271 -16.71 20.01 -0.89
CA SER A 271 -15.53 19.73 -0.05
C SER A 271 -15.66 18.34 0.58
N ARG A 272 -14.58 17.57 0.57
CA ARG A 272 -14.61 16.18 1.06
C ARG A 272 -13.24 15.61 1.41
N SER A 273 -13.22 14.86 2.50
CA SER A 273 -12.11 14.01 2.96
C SER A 273 -12.57 12.56 3.11
N TYR A 274 -11.66 11.58 3.06
CA TYR A 274 -11.97 10.14 3.19
C TYR A 274 -13.02 9.63 2.18
N HIS A 275 -13.12 10.30 1.03
CA HIS A 275 -13.84 9.84 -0.15
C HIS A 275 -13.01 8.81 -0.93
N THR A 276 -13.61 8.18 -1.93
CA THR A 276 -12.87 7.42 -2.94
C THR A 276 -12.89 8.13 -4.29
N ALA A 277 -11.83 7.94 -5.07
CA ALA A 277 -11.74 8.36 -6.47
C ALA A 277 -11.46 7.14 -7.34
N THR A 278 -12.02 7.10 -8.55
CA THR A 278 -11.91 5.95 -9.45
C THR A 278 -11.87 6.43 -10.89
N VAL A 279 -10.76 6.16 -11.60
CA VAL A 279 -10.71 6.34 -13.07
C VAL A 279 -11.65 5.32 -13.71
N LEU A 280 -12.60 5.84 -14.48
CA LEU A 280 -13.55 5.09 -15.26
C LEU A 280 -12.92 4.64 -16.59
N GLN A 281 -13.49 3.61 -17.24
CA GLN A 281 -12.99 3.10 -18.53
C GLN A 281 -12.97 4.16 -19.65
N ASN A 282 -13.72 5.26 -19.50
CA ASN A 282 -13.73 6.41 -20.43
C ASN A 282 -12.73 7.54 -20.06
N GLY A 283 -11.83 7.29 -19.10
CA GLY A 283 -10.79 8.24 -18.66
C GLY A 283 -11.27 9.36 -17.72
N LYS A 284 -12.57 9.48 -17.44
CA LYS A 284 -13.10 10.39 -16.41
C LYS A 284 -12.83 9.84 -15.00
N VAL A 285 -12.82 10.70 -13.99
CA VAL A 285 -12.66 10.28 -12.58
C VAL A 285 -13.98 10.45 -11.85
N LEU A 286 -14.56 9.35 -11.37
CA LEU A 286 -15.68 9.36 -10.42
C LEU A 286 -15.15 9.60 -9.01
N VAL A 287 -15.81 10.47 -8.25
CA VAL A 287 -15.55 10.69 -6.82
C VAL A 287 -16.82 10.45 -6.02
N THR A 288 -16.72 9.66 -4.95
CA THR A 288 -17.89 9.16 -4.21
C THR A 288 -17.76 9.39 -2.71
N GLY A 289 -18.82 9.95 -2.11
CA GLY A 289 -18.98 10.13 -0.67
C GLY A 289 -17.83 10.90 0.00
N GLY A 290 -17.40 10.41 1.16
CA GLY A 290 -16.48 11.09 2.06
C GLY A 290 -17.20 11.92 3.12
N ARG A 291 -16.44 12.75 3.83
CA ARG A 291 -16.86 13.62 4.93
C ARG A 291 -16.70 15.09 4.53
N ASP A 292 -17.77 15.87 4.61
CA ASP A 292 -17.83 17.28 4.22
C ASP A 292 -17.29 18.25 5.30
N ASP A 293 -17.24 19.56 5.02
CA ASP A 293 -16.81 20.61 5.98
C ASP A 293 -17.61 20.63 7.30
N ASN A 294 -18.89 20.26 7.27
CA ASN A 294 -19.73 20.15 8.48
C ASN A 294 -19.33 18.93 9.34
N GLY A 295 -18.43 18.10 8.83
CA GLY A 295 -18.00 16.85 9.46
C GLY A 295 -18.99 15.71 9.26
N VAL A 296 -19.92 15.83 8.32
CA VAL A 296 -21.00 14.87 8.03
C VAL A 296 -20.57 13.98 6.85
N PHE A 297 -20.89 12.68 6.90
CA PHE A 297 -20.66 11.80 5.76
C PHE A 297 -21.75 12.00 4.70
N ILE A 298 -21.38 11.96 3.43
CA ILE A 298 -22.26 12.33 2.32
C ILE A 298 -22.43 11.19 1.32
N SER A 299 -23.56 11.18 0.61
CA SER A 299 -23.82 10.27 -0.53
C SER A 299 -23.51 10.91 -1.89
N ARG A 300 -23.21 12.22 -1.89
CA ARG A 300 -23.03 13.03 -3.10
C ARG A 300 -21.84 12.56 -3.93
N CYS A 301 -22.05 12.38 -5.23
CA CYS A 301 -21.02 11.91 -6.17
C CYS A 301 -20.83 12.90 -7.32
N GLU A 302 -19.58 12.99 -7.79
CA GLU A 302 -19.16 13.91 -8.84
C GLU A 302 -18.26 13.20 -9.85
N ILE A 303 -18.21 13.72 -11.07
CA ILE A 303 -17.31 13.26 -12.13
C ILE A 303 -16.43 14.43 -12.56
N TYR A 304 -15.12 14.23 -12.56
CA TYR A 304 -14.15 15.09 -13.24
C TYR A 304 -13.90 14.59 -14.66
N ASN A 305 -13.84 15.52 -15.61
CA ASN A 305 -13.48 15.23 -16.99
C ASN A 305 -12.09 15.83 -17.34
N PRO A 306 -11.01 15.04 -17.36
CA PRO A 306 -9.65 15.54 -17.64
C PRO A 306 -9.49 16.26 -18.99
N SER A 307 -10.33 15.97 -19.99
CA SER A 307 -10.25 16.64 -21.30
C SER A 307 -10.83 18.07 -21.33
N THR A 308 -11.61 18.46 -20.32
CA THR A 308 -12.15 19.83 -20.18
C THR A 308 -11.74 20.51 -18.87
N GLY A 309 -11.16 19.77 -17.92
CA GLY A 309 -10.84 20.28 -16.58
C GLY A 309 -12.06 20.57 -15.70
N LEU A 310 -13.24 20.08 -16.06
CA LEU A 310 -14.51 20.43 -15.40
C LEU A 310 -15.07 19.30 -14.53
N TRP A 311 -15.75 19.69 -13.45
CA TRP A 311 -16.53 18.84 -12.58
C TRP A 311 -18.02 18.91 -12.93
N THR A 312 -18.71 17.77 -12.78
CA THR A 312 -20.16 17.65 -12.93
C THR A 312 -20.72 16.71 -11.86
N SER A 313 -21.80 17.09 -11.18
CA SER A 313 -22.56 16.17 -10.33
C SER A 313 -23.07 14.96 -11.14
N THR A 314 -23.17 13.80 -10.49
CA THR A 314 -23.85 12.62 -11.05
C THR A 314 -24.89 12.10 -10.05
N GLY A 315 -25.48 10.93 -10.26
CA GLY A 315 -26.38 10.33 -9.29
C GLY A 315 -25.68 10.12 -7.94
N ASN A 316 -26.43 10.28 -6.85
CA ASN A 316 -25.93 10.05 -5.49
C ASN A 316 -26.07 8.57 -5.11
N MET A 317 -25.19 8.09 -4.21
CA MET A 317 -25.39 6.81 -3.54
C MET A 317 -26.70 6.83 -2.74
N ILE A 318 -27.29 5.65 -2.51
CA ILE A 318 -28.45 5.47 -1.64
C ILE A 318 -28.05 5.77 -0.19
N ASN A 319 -26.89 5.28 0.25
CA ASN A 319 -26.37 5.50 1.59
C ASN A 319 -25.22 6.52 1.58
N ALA A 320 -25.26 7.47 2.49
CA ALA A 320 -24.10 8.32 2.80
C ALA A 320 -22.98 7.46 3.39
N ARG A 321 -21.72 7.79 3.07
CA ARG A 321 -20.55 7.05 3.57
C ARG A 321 -19.23 7.78 3.29
N GLY A 322 -18.28 7.63 4.20
CA GLY A 322 -16.83 7.76 3.92
C GLY A 322 -16.09 6.51 4.37
N LEU A 323 -14.77 6.46 4.17
CA LEU A 323 -13.91 5.33 4.61
C LEU A 323 -14.32 3.96 4.02
N HIS A 324 -15.06 3.99 2.91
CA HIS A 324 -15.47 2.87 2.08
C HIS A 324 -14.41 2.52 1.04
N THR A 325 -14.56 1.36 0.41
CA THR A 325 -13.75 0.97 -0.76
C THR A 325 -14.55 1.14 -2.04
N ALA A 326 -13.88 1.56 -3.12
CA ALA A 326 -14.41 1.56 -4.48
C ALA A 326 -13.58 0.63 -5.37
N SER A 327 -14.21 -0.10 -6.29
CA SER A 327 -13.55 -1.05 -7.20
C SER A 327 -14.25 -1.04 -8.55
N ILE A 328 -13.51 -0.70 -9.61
CA ILE A 328 -14.04 -0.77 -10.98
C ILE A 328 -14.04 -2.22 -11.47
N LEU A 329 -15.22 -2.69 -11.87
CA LEU A 329 -15.44 -4.06 -12.35
C LEU A 329 -15.13 -4.17 -13.84
N ALA A 330 -14.94 -5.39 -14.34
CA ALA A 330 -14.66 -5.64 -15.76
C ALA A 330 -15.73 -5.08 -16.72
N ASN A 331 -17.00 -5.02 -16.27
CA ASN A 331 -18.13 -4.43 -17.00
C ASN A 331 -18.20 -2.88 -16.91
N GLY A 332 -17.18 -2.22 -16.35
CA GLY A 332 -17.07 -0.77 -16.23
C GLY A 332 -17.84 -0.16 -15.06
N LYS A 333 -18.72 -0.90 -14.38
CA LYS A 333 -19.42 -0.41 -13.18
C LYS A 333 -18.48 -0.27 -12.00
N VAL A 334 -18.74 0.68 -11.10
CA VAL A 334 -17.94 0.85 -9.86
C VAL A 334 -18.72 0.27 -8.69
N LEU A 335 -18.15 -0.75 -8.06
CA LEU A 335 -18.62 -1.34 -6.81
C LEU A 335 -18.13 -0.50 -5.64
N VAL A 336 -19.05 0.01 -4.81
CA VAL A 336 -18.76 0.66 -3.54
C VAL A 336 -19.26 -0.21 -2.39
N ALA A 337 -18.38 -0.54 -1.45
CA ALA A 337 -18.65 -1.46 -0.35
C ALA A 337 -18.22 -0.91 1.01
N GLY A 338 -19.08 -1.12 2.02
CA GLY A 338 -18.82 -0.74 3.41
C GLY A 338 -18.65 0.77 3.62
N GLY A 339 -17.80 1.15 4.58
CA GLY A 339 -17.62 2.53 5.03
C GLY A 339 -18.43 2.86 6.27
N TYR A 340 -18.41 4.14 6.64
CA TYR A 340 -18.94 4.66 7.89
C TYR A 340 -19.81 5.91 7.64
N ASP A 341 -20.89 6.02 8.39
CA ASP A 341 -21.80 7.17 8.43
C ASP A 341 -22.20 7.49 9.90
N ILE A 342 -23.42 7.15 10.34
CA ILE A 342 -23.79 7.09 11.77
C ILE A 342 -23.12 5.88 12.44
N GLY A 343 -22.80 4.84 11.67
CA GLY A 343 -22.04 3.66 12.08
C GLY A 343 -21.41 2.96 10.88
N ALA A 344 -20.74 1.84 11.14
CA ALA A 344 -20.18 0.96 10.10
C ALA A 344 -21.28 0.30 9.26
N LEU A 345 -21.13 0.34 7.94
CA LEU A 345 -22.12 -0.14 6.95
C LEU A 345 -21.74 -1.52 6.39
N ASN A 346 -22.75 -2.34 6.08
CA ASN A 346 -22.60 -3.52 5.22
C ASN A 346 -23.23 -3.35 3.82
N THR A 347 -23.82 -2.18 3.54
CA THR A 347 -24.52 -1.93 2.28
C THR A 347 -23.52 -1.78 1.14
N VAL A 348 -23.87 -2.34 -0.02
CA VAL A 348 -23.02 -2.34 -1.22
C VAL A 348 -23.82 -1.85 -2.41
N GLU A 349 -23.21 -0.97 -3.21
CA GLU A 349 -23.87 -0.26 -4.30
C GLU A 349 -23.00 -0.29 -5.57
N LEU A 350 -23.66 -0.38 -6.72
CA LEU A 350 -23.04 -0.34 -8.05
C LEU A 350 -23.40 0.98 -8.72
N TYR A 351 -22.40 1.76 -9.13
CA TYR A 351 -22.55 2.89 -10.03
C TYR A 351 -22.43 2.43 -11.48
N ASP A 352 -23.30 2.93 -12.36
CA ASP A 352 -23.24 2.71 -13.80
C ASP A 352 -22.80 3.98 -14.54
N PRO A 353 -21.55 4.05 -15.06
CA PRO A 353 -21.06 5.21 -15.81
C PRO A 353 -21.79 5.57 -17.09
N SER A 354 -22.63 4.68 -17.64
CA SER A 354 -23.39 4.95 -18.86
C SER A 354 -24.68 5.74 -18.61
N THR A 355 -25.25 5.62 -17.41
CA THR A 355 -26.51 6.28 -17.01
C THR A 355 -26.35 7.28 -15.87
N GLY A 356 -25.26 7.19 -15.10
CA GLY A 356 -25.06 7.96 -13.88
C GLY A 356 -25.88 7.48 -12.67
N VAL A 357 -26.50 6.30 -12.77
CA VAL A 357 -27.42 5.74 -11.76
C VAL A 357 -26.68 4.80 -10.80
N TRP A 358 -27.09 4.82 -9.53
CA TRP A 358 -26.69 3.85 -8.51
C TRP A 358 -27.77 2.79 -8.31
N THR A 359 -27.34 1.54 -8.12
CA THR A 359 -28.20 0.40 -7.79
C THR A 359 -27.63 -0.39 -6.62
N ILE A 360 -28.46 -0.75 -5.64
CA ILE A 360 -28.08 -1.66 -4.54
C ILE A 360 -27.74 -3.04 -5.12
N THR A 361 -26.75 -3.71 -4.55
CA THR A 361 -26.42 -5.12 -4.84
C THR A 361 -26.39 -5.92 -3.53
N GLY A 362 -25.91 -7.18 -3.55
CA GLY A 362 -25.80 -7.97 -2.32
C GLY A 362 -24.95 -7.27 -1.26
N ASN A 363 -25.42 -7.27 -0.01
CA ASN A 363 -24.70 -6.69 1.12
C ASN A 363 -23.58 -7.62 1.62
N THR A 364 -22.59 -7.07 2.32
CA THR A 364 -21.59 -7.88 3.03
C THR A 364 -22.22 -8.54 4.27
N ASN A 365 -21.66 -9.67 4.70
CA ASN A 365 -22.07 -10.39 5.89
C ASN A 365 -21.71 -9.60 7.16
N TYR A 366 -20.57 -8.90 7.14
CA TYR A 366 -20.14 -8.03 8.22
C TYR A 366 -20.08 -6.58 7.76
N ASN A 367 -20.66 -5.68 8.55
CA ASN A 367 -20.55 -4.24 8.36
C ASN A 367 -19.14 -3.77 8.73
N ARG A 368 -18.51 -2.97 7.86
CA ARG A 368 -17.08 -2.64 8.01
C ARG A 368 -16.67 -1.30 7.38
N TYR A 369 -15.73 -0.62 8.03
CA TYR A 369 -15.03 0.56 7.52
C TYR A 369 -13.52 0.43 7.78
N MET A 370 -12.70 1.19 7.06
CA MET A 370 -11.23 1.10 7.12
C MET A 370 -10.69 -0.33 6.82
N HIS A 371 -11.51 -1.11 6.09
CA HIS A 371 -11.14 -2.35 5.43
C HIS A 371 -10.44 -2.06 4.09
N THR A 372 -9.84 -3.08 3.47
CA THR A 372 -9.35 -2.97 2.09
C THR A 372 -10.20 -3.81 1.14
N ALA A 373 -10.13 -3.48 -0.15
CA ALA A 373 -10.72 -4.24 -1.24
C ALA A 373 -9.65 -4.54 -2.30
N SER A 374 -9.78 -5.66 -3.00
CA SER A 374 -8.83 -6.07 -4.04
C SER A 374 -9.54 -6.85 -5.14
N ILE A 375 -9.46 -6.33 -6.37
CA ILE A 375 -9.97 -6.99 -7.57
C ILE A 375 -9.00 -8.12 -7.92
N LEU A 376 -9.50 -9.35 -7.98
CA LEU A 376 -8.72 -10.56 -8.22
C LEU A 376 -8.63 -10.87 -9.71
N ASN A 377 -7.66 -11.70 -10.11
CA ASN A 377 -7.46 -12.12 -11.52
C ASN A 377 -8.68 -12.86 -12.14
N ASN A 378 -9.61 -13.34 -11.33
CA ASN A 378 -10.88 -13.96 -11.76
C ASN A 378 -12.07 -12.97 -11.80
N GLY A 379 -11.82 -11.66 -11.61
CA GLY A 379 -12.81 -10.59 -11.62
C GLY A 379 -13.59 -10.41 -10.30
N LYS A 380 -13.46 -11.32 -9.33
CA LYS A 380 -14.10 -11.16 -8.01
C LYS A 380 -13.42 -10.06 -7.19
N VAL A 381 -14.14 -9.46 -6.24
CA VAL A 381 -13.57 -8.48 -5.31
C VAL A 381 -13.47 -9.10 -3.92
N LEU A 382 -12.25 -9.26 -3.42
CA LEU A 382 -11.97 -9.62 -2.03
C LEU A 382 -12.05 -8.38 -1.15
N ILE A 383 -12.77 -8.43 -0.02
CA ILE A 383 -12.62 -7.47 1.08
C ILE A 383 -12.03 -8.16 2.30
N THR A 384 -11.23 -7.43 3.09
CA THR A 384 -10.52 -8.01 4.24
C THR A 384 -10.59 -7.11 5.48
N ALA A 385 -10.88 -7.72 6.63
CA ALA A 385 -10.80 -7.10 7.96
C ALA A 385 -11.55 -5.74 8.05
N GLY A 386 -11.01 -4.75 8.77
CA GLY A 386 -11.66 -3.48 9.08
C GLY A 386 -12.33 -3.45 10.45
N SER A 387 -12.98 -2.33 10.78
CA SER A 387 -13.70 -2.11 12.04
C SER A 387 -15.22 -2.18 11.86
N SER A 388 -15.92 -2.74 12.84
CA SER A 388 -17.38 -2.81 12.96
C SER A 388 -17.81 -2.25 14.32
N ASN A 389 -18.21 -0.98 14.36
CA ASN A 389 -18.77 -0.30 15.55
C ASN A 389 -17.97 -0.51 16.86
N GLY A 390 -16.64 -0.63 16.79
CA GLY A 390 -15.74 -0.85 17.92
C GLY A 390 -15.18 -2.28 18.05
N ALA A 391 -15.76 -3.27 17.36
CA ALA A 391 -15.15 -4.58 17.17
C ALA A 391 -14.23 -4.57 15.94
N LEU A 392 -13.07 -5.22 16.01
CA LEU A 392 -12.17 -5.37 14.86
C LEU A 392 -12.38 -6.73 14.20
N LEU A 393 -12.41 -6.76 12.87
CA LEU A 393 -12.65 -7.96 12.07
C LEU A 393 -11.34 -8.58 11.60
N ASN A 394 -11.33 -9.90 11.46
CA ASN A 394 -10.35 -10.67 10.68
C ASN A 394 -11.01 -11.36 9.46
N THR A 395 -12.33 -11.23 9.30
CA THR A 395 -13.09 -11.93 8.27
C THR A 395 -12.84 -11.33 6.89
N ALA A 396 -12.83 -12.19 5.87
CA ALA A 396 -12.74 -11.81 4.48
C ALA A 396 -13.92 -12.38 3.67
N GLU A 397 -14.35 -11.62 2.67
CA GLU A 397 -15.51 -11.94 1.83
C GLU A 397 -15.18 -11.70 0.36
N LEU A 398 -15.77 -12.51 -0.53
CA LEU A 398 -15.66 -12.39 -1.98
C LEU A 398 -16.99 -11.93 -2.57
N TYR A 399 -16.99 -10.82 -3.29
CA TYR A 399 -18.08 -10.42 -4.19
C TYR A 399 -17.92 -11.11 -5.54
N ASP A 400 -19.00 -11.65 -6.07
CA ASP A 400 -19.07 -12.22 -7.41
C ASP A 400 -19.88 -11.31 -8.36
N PRO A 401 -19.24 -10.61 -9.32
CA PRO A 401 -19.93 -9.74 -10.27
C PRO A 401 -20.94 -10.45 -11.19
N SER A 402 -20.91 -11.78 -11.30
CA SER A 402 -21.86 -12.54 -12.13
C SER A 402 -23.19 -12.80 -11.44
N THR A 403 -23.22 -12.79 -10.10
CA THR A 403 -24.43 -13.00 -9.28
C THR A 403 -24.86 -11.77 -8.50
N GLY A 404 -23.95 -10.83 -8.25
CA GLY A 404 -24.17 -9.68 -7.37
C GLY A 404 -24.17 -10.04 -5.88
N LEU A 405 -23.66 -11.21 -5.51
CA LEU A 405 -23.70 -11.73 -4.13
C LEU A 405 -22.30 -11.80 -3.50
N TRP A 406 -22.26 -11.80 -2.16
CA TRP A 406 -21.07 -12.05 -1.36
C TRP A 406 -21.05 -13.47 -0.80
N SER A 407 -19.85 -14.03 -0.69
CA SER A 407 -19.57 -15.29 0.00
C SER A 407 -18.39 -15.12 0.95
N ASN A 408 -18.52 -15.57 2.20
CA ASN A 408 -17.38 -15.68 3.11
C ASN A 408 -16.29 -16.59 2.50
N THR A 409 -15.03 -16.28 2.75
CA THR A 409 -13.88 -17.14 2.42
C THR A 409 -13.10 -17.44 3.71
N GLY A 410 -11.86 -17.95 3.63
CA GLY A 410 -11.01 -18.04 4.81
C GLY A 410 -10.84 -16.68 5.50
N SER A 411 -10.52 -16.67 6.80
CA SER A 411 -10.25 -15.45 7.57
C SER A 411 -8.77 -15.31 7.89
N MET A 412 -8.31 -14.07 8.08
CA MET A 412 -6.96 -13.75 8.54
C MET A 412 -6.73 -14.29 9.96
N ASN A 413 -5.49 -14.57 10.36
CA ASN A 413 -5.20 -15.04 11.73
C ASN A 413 -5.18 -13.90 12.76
N TYR A 414 -5.26 -12.65 12.32
CA TYR A 414 -5.30 -11.45 13.16
C TYR A 414 -6.40 -10.49 12.73
N THR A 415 -6.96 -9.73 13.68
CA THR A 415 -7.88 -8.63 13.39
C THR A 415 -7.09 -7.37 13.03
N ALA A 416 -7.60 -6.55 12.11
CA ALA A 416 -6.91 -5.32 11.71
C ALA A 416 -7.88 -4.28 11.13
N TYR A 417 -7.46 -3.02 11.16
CA TYR A 417 -7.95 -1.97 10.28
C TYR A 417 -6.78 -1.03 9.94
N TYR A 418 -6.93 -0.23 8.90
CA TYR A 418 -5.81 0.55 8.31
C TYR A 418 -4.57 -0.30 7.95
N HIS A 419 -4.78 -1.58 7.67
CA HIS A 419 -3.85 -2.43 6.96
C HIS A 419 -3.87 -2.09 5.46
N THR A 420 -2.93 -2.66 4.71
CA THR A 420 -2.92 -2.59 3.24
C THR A 420 -3.08 -3.97 2.64
N SER A 421 -3.72 -4.06 1.47
CA SER A 421 -3.72 -5.27 0.64
C SER A 421 -3.13 -4.99 -0.75
N SER A 422 -2.49 -5.98 -1.35
CA SER A 422 -1.80 -5.87 -2.64
C SER A 422 -1.88 -7.18 -3.41
N VAL A 423 -2.47 -7.13 -4.60
CA VAL A 423 -2.54 -8.28 -5.51
C VAL A 423 -1.18 -8.45 -6.17
N LEU A 424 -0.56 -9.61 -5.96
CA LEU A 424 0.77 -9.95 -6.46
C LEU A 424 0.69 -10.48 -7.89
N GLN A 425 1.82 -10.49 -8.61
CA GLN A 425 1.88 -11.00 -9.99
C GLN A 425 1.49 -12.48 -10.12
N ASN A 426 1.63 -13.27 -9.06
CA ASN A 426 1.19 -14.67 -9.00
C ASN A 426 -0.32 -14.85 -8.69
N GLY A 427 -1.06 -13.75 -8.47
CA GLY A 427 -2.49 -13.74 -8.16
C GLY A 427 -2.85 -13.90 -6.69
N ASN A 428 -1.90 -14.17 -5.79
CA ASN A 428 -2.13 -14.11 -4.35
C ASN A 428 -2.31 -12.65 -3.89
N VAL A 429 -2.96 -12.44 -2.75
CA VAL A 429 -3.10 -11.12 -2.14
C VAL A 429 -2.26 -11.06 -0.87
N LEU A 430 -1.23 -10.21 -0.86
CA LEU A 430 -0.52 -9.83 0.36
C LEU A 430 -1.43 -8.91 1.17
N VAL A 431 -1.58 -9.19 2.46
CA VAL A 431 -2.14 -8.27 3.46
C VAL A 431 -1.09 -8.04 4.53
N CYS A 432 -0.83 -6.79 4.90
CA CYS A 432 0.17 -6.47 5.93
C CYS A 432 -0.16 -5.24 6.78
N GLY A 433 0.34 -5.27 8.01
CA GLY A 433 0.21 -4.20 9.00
C GLY A 433 -1.22 -3.98 9.48
N GLY A 434 -1.53 -2.73 9.80
CA GLY A 434 -2.78 -2.32 10.44
C GLY A 434 -2.64 -2.25 11.97
N TYR A 435 -3.78 -2.14 12.65
CA TYR A 435 -3.83 -1.94 14.11
C TYR A 435 -4.85 -2.88 14.77
N ASN A 436 -4.45 -3.56 15.85
CA ASN A 436 -5.37 -4.04 16.88
C ASN A 436 -4.76 -3.78 18.27
N SER A 437 -5.28 -2.78 19.00
CA SER A 437 -4.73 -2.22 20.25
C SER A 437 -3.29 -1.65 20.18
N PHE A 438 -2.52 -2.04 19.18
CA PHE A 438 -1.16 -1.63 18.85
C PHE A 438 -0.97 -1.77 17.32
N ALA A 439 0.00 -1.04 16.78
CA ALA A 439 0.45 -1.17 15.40
C ALA A 439 1.05 -2.56 15.16
N LEU A 440 0.71 -3.18 14.02
CA LEU A 440 1.06 -4.55 13.66
C LEU A 440 2.18 -4.58 12.62
N ASN A 441 3.04 -5.60 12.67
CA ASN A 441 3.99 -5.92 11.59
C ASN A 441 3.66 -7.23 10.86
N ASN A 442 2.57 -7.91 11.26
CA ASN A 442 2.09 -9.13 10.63
C ASN A 442 1.90 -8.96 9.12
N ALA A 443 2.18 -10.03 8.37
CA ALA A 443 1.82 -10.14 6.97
C ALA A 443 1.32 -11.55 6.66
N GLU A 444 0.30 -11.64 5.81
CA GLU A 444 -0.31 -12.88 5.35
C GLU A 444 -0.53 -12.86 3.83
N LEU A 445 -0.48 -14.03 3.22
CA LEU A 445 -0.85 -14.27 1.83
C LEU A 445 -2.21 -14.98 1.79
N TYR A 446 -3.18 -14.38 1.10
CA TYR A 446 -4.41 -15.05 0.69
C TYR A 446 -4.22 -15.67 -0.70
N ASN A 447 -4.66 -16.92 -0.88
CA ASN A 447 -4.69 -17.61 -2.17
C ASN A 447 -6.14 -17.70 -2.71
N PRO A 448 -6.51 -16.93 -3.76
CA PRO A 448 -7.84 -16.96 -4.34
C PRO A 448 -8.31 -18.29 -4.92
N SER A 449 -7.41 -19.22 -5.22
CA SER A 449 -7.79 -20.53 -5.78
C SER A 449 -8.22 -21.55 -4.72
N THR A 450 -7.80 -21.36 -3.46
CA THR A 450 -8.12 -22.27 -2.33
C THR A 450 -8.94 -21.60 -1.24
N GLY A 451 -8.99 -20.26 -1.20
CA GLY A 451 -9.60 -19.48 -0.12
C GLY A 451 -8.79 -19.47 1.18
N LEU A 452 -7.57 -20.02 1.17
CA LEU A 452 -6.72 -20.16 2.34
C LEU A 452 -5.84 -18.92 2.57
N TRP A 453 -5.57 -18.65 3.85
CA TRP A 453 -4.58 -17.68 4.32
C TRP A 453 -3.32 -18.40 4.79
N THR A 454 -2.16 -17.76 4.67
CA THR A 454 -0.88 -18.30 5.14
C THR A 454 0.00 -17.16 5.62
N SER A 455 0.47 -17.23 6.86
CA SER A 455 1.43 -16.27 7.41
C SER A 455 2.73 -16.29 6.60
N THR A 456 3.18 -15.11 6.18
CA THR A 456 4.47 -14.91 5.54
C THR A 456 5.43 -14.23 6.54
N VAL A 457 6.62 -13.85 6.10
CA VAL A 457 7.54 -13.05 6.92
C VAL A 457 6.89 -11.74 7.37
N SER A 458 7.05 -11.37 8.64
CA SER A 458 6.58 -10.08 9.16
C SER A 458 7.43 -8.92 8.66
N MET A 459 6.83 -7.73 8.55
CA MET A 459 7.53 -6.47 8.28
C MET A 459 8.55 -6.15 9.39
N ASN A 460 9.57 -5.37 9.04
CA ASN A 460 10.59 -4.87 9.95
C ASN A 460 10.02 -3.82 10.92
N SER A 461 9.11 -2.96 10.45
CA SER A 461 8.41 -1.96 11.28
C SER A 461 6.94 -2.33 11.47
N SER A 462 6.41 -2.18 12.68
CA SER A 462 4.96 -2.26 12.90
C SER A 462 4.29 -0.93 12.54
N ARG A 463 3.23 -0.99 11.73
CA ARG A 463 2.65 0.20 11.09
C ARG A 463 1.17 0.02 10.72
N TYR A 464 0.42 1.12 10.85
CA TYR A 464 -0.94 1.29 10.33
C TYR A 464 -1.08 2.65 9.64
N ALA A 465 -2.09 2.79 8.77
CA ALA A 465 -2.31 3.99 7.95
C ALA A 465 -1.08 4.39 7.10
N HIS A 466 -0.28 3.37 6.76
CA HIS A 466 0.76 3.36 5.75
C HIS A 466 0.16 3.12 4.37
N VAL A 467 0.97 3.23 3.31
CA VAL A 467 0.54 2.87 1.94
C VAL A 467 1.46 1.81 1.37
N ALA A 468 0.86 0.83 0.68
CA ALA A 468 1.54 -0.19 -0.10
C ALA A 468 1.42 0.11 -1.60
N SER A 469 2.41 -0.27 -2.40
CA SER A 469 2.44 -0.06 -3.85
C SER A 469 3.14 -1.24 -4.54
N VAL A 470 2.40 -1.95 -5.39
CA VAL A 470 2.96 -3.03 -6.23
C VAL A 470 3.79 -2.41 -7.34
N LEU A 471 5.07 -2.74 -7.38
CA LEU A 471 6.03 -2.21 -8.35
C LEU A 471 6.05 -3.04 -9.63
N SER A 472 6.57 -2.46 -10.71
CA SER A 472 6.73 -3.13 -12.02
C SER A 472 7.63 -4.38 -11.96
N ASN A 473 8.56 -4.43 -11.00
CA ASN A 473 9.42 -5.59 -10.74
C ASN A 473 8.77 -6.67 -9.85
N GLY A 474 7.50 -6.50 -9.46
CA GLY A 474 6.75 -7.46 -8.65
C GLY A 474 6.93 -7.34 -7.12
N LYS A 475 7.93 -6.55 -6.65
CA LYS A 475 8.04 -6.22 -5.22
C LYS A 475 6.86 -5.35 -4.77
N VAL A 476 6.53 -5.37 -3.47
CA VAL A 476 5.57 -4.42 -2.87
C VAL A 476 6.32 -3.44 -1.98
N LEU A 477 6.32 -2.16 -2.33
CA LEU A 477 6.85 -1.08 -1.50
C LEU A 477 5.82 -0.67 -0.45
N VAL A 478 6.20 -0.71 0.82
CA VAL A 478 5.41 -0.23 1.96
C VAL A 478 6.06 1.03 2.53
N THR A 479 5.26 2.07 2.80
CA THR A 479 5.75 3.42 3.09
C THR A 479 5.05 4.07 4.29
N GLY A 480 5.83 4.63 5.22
CA GLY A 480 5.33 5.47 6.32
C GLY A 480 4.27 4.79 7.21
N GLY A 481 3.26 5.55 7.60
CA GLY A 481 2.27 5.14 8.59
C GLY A 481 2.66 5.51 10.02
N SER A 482 1.88 5.03 10.99
CA SER A 482 2.10 5.25 12.41
C SER A 482 2.43 3.93 13.11
N SER A 483 3.38 3.99 14.03
CA SER A 483 3.81 2.88 14.90
C SER A 483 3.35 3.07 16.34
N ASN A 484 3.73 2.17 17.24
CA ASN A 484 3.49 2.33 18.69
C ASN A 484 4.32 3.45 19.35
N ILE A 485 5.33 3.99 18.66
CA ILE A 485 6.26 5.00 19.19
C ILE A 485 6.25 6.33 18.40
N GLY A 486 5.42 6.44 17.37
CA GLY A 486 5.29 7.65 16.54
C GLY A 486 5.16 7.36 15.05
N TYR A 487 5.06 8.43 14.25
CA TYR A 487 4.98 8.36 12.79
C TYR A 487 6.30 7.89 12.16
N LEU A 488 6.20 7.19 11.04
CA LEU A 488 7.34 6.57 10.37
C LEU A 488 7.71 7.31 9.08
N SER A 489 9.01 7.43 8.83
CA SER A 489 9.58 7.70 7.51
C SER A 489 10.13 6.43 6.86
N SER A 490 10.19 5.32 7.59
CA SER A 490 10.73 4.06 7.07
C SER A 490 9.87 3.50 5.95
N SER A 491 10.55 3.00 4.92
CA SER A 491 9.94 2.20 3.85
C SER A 491 10.66 0.87 3.70
N GLU A 492 9.92 -0.14 3.30
CA GLU A 492 10.42 -1.50 3.13
C GLU A 492 9.77 -2.19 1.94
N LEU A 493 10.53 -3.08 1.30
CA LEU A 493 10.13 -3.83 0.12
C LEU A 493 9.88 -5.28 0.48
N TYR A 494 8.67 -5.77 0.22
CA TYR A 494 8.39 -7.19 0.17
C TYR A 494 8.85 -7.75 -1.17
N GLN A 495 9.68 -8.78 -1.14
CA GLN A 495 9.90 -9.70 -2.25
C GLN A 495 8.94 -10.88 -2.07
N PRO A 496 7.93 -11.07 -2.95
CA PRO A 496 7.10 -12.27 -2.98
C PRO A 496 7.80 -13.48 -3.60
#